data_AF-A0A934KMU4-F1
#
_entry.id   AF-A0A934KMU4-F1
#
_cell.length_a   1.000
_cell.length_b   1.000
_cell.length_c   1.000
_cell.angle_alpha   90.00
_cell.angle_beta   90.00
_cell.angle_gamma   90.00
#
_symmetry.space_group_name_H-M   'P 1'
#
loop_
_entity.id
_entity.type
_entity.pdbx_description
1 polymer ?
#
loop_
_entity_poly.entity_id
_entity_poly.type
_entity_poly.pdbx_seq_one_letter_code
_entity_poly.pdbx_strand_id
1 'polypeptide(L)' 'YILTFLCHFHVPADNNASERAIRNVKVKQKVSGQFKTENGAQVYAVIRSVTDTCIKNGQNIFGAFKTIAILKPE' A
#
# COMPACT_ATOMS: atom_id res chain seq x y z
N TYR A 1 9.46 17.55 1.25
CA TYR A 1 8.32 18.40 1.67
C TYR A 1 7.85 18.00 3.07
N ILE A 2 8.51 18.48 4.13
CA ILE A 2 8.15 18.14 5.53
C ILE A 2 7.14 19.15 6.11
N LEU A 3 7.19 20.42 5.67
CA LEU A 3 6.39 21.51 6.25
C LEU A 3 5.11 21.86 5.47
N THR A 4 4.63 20.97 4.59
CA THR A 4 3.45 21.23 3.74
C THR A 4 2.20 21.61 4.54
N PHE A 5 2.06 21.08 5.75
CA PHE A 5 0.97 21.39 6.68
C PHE A 5 0.91 22.88 7.10
N LEU A 6 2.02 23.63 6.98
CA LEU A 6 2.04 25.07 7.26
C LEU A 6 1.29 25.88 6.19
N CYS A 7 1.29 25.40 4.94
CA CYS A 7 0.60 26.06 3.83
C CYS A 7 -0.77 25.43 3.54
N HIS A 8 -0.99 24.18 3.95
CA HIS A 8 -2.18 23.40 3.67
C HIS A 8 -2.72 22.74 4.95
N PHE A 9 -3.63 23.42 5.64
CA PHE A 9 -4.18 22.99 6.94
C PHE A 9 -4.87 21.62 6.94
N HIS A 10 -5.27 21.10 5.78
CA HIS A 10 -5.87 19.77 5.64
C HIS A 10 -4.83 18.64 5.63
N VAL A 11 -3.55 18.96 5.47
CA VAL A 11 -2.45 17.99 5.53
C VAL A 11 -2.03 17.83 7.00
N PRO A 12 -2.08 16.62 7.57
CA PRO A 12 -1.60 16.39 8.92
C PRO A 12 -0.12 16.75 9.09
N ALA A 13 0.25 17.24 10.28
CA ALA A 13 1.65 17.53 10.61
C ALA A 13 2.48 16.25 10.84
N ASP A 14 1.83 15.10 10.97
CA ASP A 14 2.45 13.79 11.18
C ASP A 14 2.42 12.92 9.91
N ASN A 15 3.30 11.92 9.90
CA ASN A 15 3.46 10.94 8.83
C ASN A 15 2.86 9.57 9.21
N ASN A 16 2.01 9.47 10.23
CA ASN A 16 1.58 8.18 10.82
C ASN A 16 0.94 7.24 9.79
N ALA A 17 0.20 7.79 8.82
CA ALA A 17 -0.40 7.02 7.75
C ALA A 17 0.65 6.29 6.90
N SER A 18 1.76 6.96 6.58
CA SER A 18 2.87 6.38 5.84
C SER A 18 3.59 5.32 6.67
N GLU A 19 3.88 5.59 7.94
CA GLU A 19 4.55 4.63 8.82
C GLU A 19 3.75 3.34 9.00
N ARG A 20 2.43 3.47 9.17
CA ARG A 20 1.51 2.33 9.23
C ARG A 20 1.53 1.51 7.94
N ALA A 21 1.61 2.15 6.78
CA ALA A 21 1.68 1.45 5.50
C ALA A 21 2.96 0.62 5.38
N ILE A 22 4.13 1.17 5.75
CA ILE A 22 5.41 0.45 5.65
C ILE A 22 5.54 -0.70 6.67
N ARG A 23 4.84 -0.62 7.80
CA ARG A 23 4.93 -1.61 8.89
C ARG A 23 4.64 -3.02 8.40
N ASN A 24 3.71 -3.18 7.46
CA ASN A 24 3.33 -4.48 6.92
C ASN A 24 4.46 -5.13 6.12
N VAL A 25 5.25 -4.33 5.39
CA VAL A 25 6.46 -4.81 4.72
C VAL A 25 7.46 -5.33 5.75
N LYS A 26 7.62 -4.62 6.87
CA LYS A 26 8.54 -5.04 7.93
C LYS A 26 8.08 -6.30 8.65
N VAL A 27 6.78 -6.43 8.90
CA VAL A 27 6.18 -7.67 9.46
C VAL A 27 6.38 -8.83 8.49
N LYS A 28 6.17 -8.63 7.19
CA LYS A 28 6.43 -9.65 6.18
C LYS A 28 7.90 -10.08 6.17
N GLN A 29 8.81 -9.12 6.32
CA GLN A 29 10.25 -9.39 6.38
C GLN A 29 10.67 -10.16 7.63
N LYS A 30 10.18 -9.76 8.82
CA LYS A 30 10.68 -10.27 10.11
C LYS A 30 9.90 -11.44 10.69
N VAL A 31 8.59 -11.52 10.40
CA VAL A 31 7.67 -12.45 11.07
C VAL A 31 7.05 -13.42 10.08
N SER A 32 6.55 -12.93 8.93
CA SER A 32 5.80 -13.77 7.99
C SER A 32 6.69 -14.40 6.90
N GLY A 33 7.81 -14.99 7.29
CA GLY A 33 8.64 -15.84 6.42
C GLY A 33 9.52 -15.12 5.39
N GLN A 34 9.72 -13.81 5.54
CA GLN A 34 10.61 -12.98 4.70
C GLN A 34 10.25 -13.01 3.19
N PHE A 35 11.04 -12.32 2.38
CA PHE A 35 11.03 -12.39 0.92
C PHE A 35 12.17 -13.28 0.45
N LYS A 36 11.86 -14.30 -0.37
CA LYS A 36 12.85 -15.24 -0.92
C LYS A 36 13.55 -14.70 -2.17
N THR A 37 12.87 -13.82 -2.91
CA THR A 37 13.36 -13.19 -4.14
C THR A 37 12.90 -11.75 -4.21
N GLU A 38 13.64 -10.90 -4.93
CA GLU A 38 13.25 -9.51 -5.18
C GLU A 38 11.93 -9.43 -5.95
N ASN A 39 11.76 -10.27 -6.97
CA ASN A 39 10.49 -10.34 -7.72
C ASN A 39 9.30 -10.65 -6.80
N GLY A 40 9.44 -11.58 -5.85
CA GLY A 40 8.39 -11.86 -4.86
C GLY A 40 8.09 -10.66 -3.94
N ALA A 41 9.11 -9.86 -3.60
CA ALA A 41 8.92 -8.63 -2.85
C ALA A 41 8.18 -7.56 -3.66
N GLN A 42 8.50 -7.43 -4.95
CA GLN A 42 7.82 -6.51 -5.87
C GLN A 42 6.34 -6.90 -6.05
N VAL A 43 6.05 -8.19 -6.30
CA VAL A 43 4.67 -8.70 -6.38
C VAL A 43 3.89 -8.40 -5.10
N TYR A 44 4.49 -8.67 -3.94
CA TYR A 44 3.88 -8.33 -2.66
C TYR A 44 3.59 -6.83 -2.52
N ALA A 45 4.54 -5.97 -2.90
CA ALA A 45 4.37 -4.52 -2.85
C ALA A 45 3.22 -4.04 -3.76
N VAL A 46 3.08 -4.59 -4.97
CA VAL A 46 1.98 -4.28 -5.88
C VAL A 46 0.63 -4.65 -5.26
N ILE A 47 0.46 -5.90 -4.81
CA ILE A 47 -0.79 -6.36 -4.19
C ILE A 47 -1.14 -5.51 -2.98
N ARG A 48 -0.15 -5.20 -2.13
CA ARG A 48 -0.34 -4.37 -0.94
C ARG A 48 -0.75 -2.95 -1.29
N SER A 49 -0.11 -2.34 -2.29
CA SER A 49 -0.41 -0.99 -2.77
C SER A 49 -1.86 -0.87 -3.26
N VAL A 50 -2.31 -1.83 -4.07
CA VAL A 50 -3.70 -1.90 -4.55
C VAL A 50 -4.66 -2.06 -3.37
N THR A 51 -4.34 -2.96 -2.44
CA THR A 51 -5.17 -3.21 -1.25
C THR A 51 -5.33 -1.95 -0.39
N ASP A 52 -4.23 -1.28 -0.05
CA ASP A 52 -4.25 -0.07 0.77
C ASP A 52 -4.99 1.09 0.05
N THR A 53 -4.90 1.14 -1.28
CA THR A 53 -5.66 2.11 -2.11
C THR A 53 -7.15 1.83 -2.07
N CYS A 54 -7.58 0.57 -2.20
CA CYS A 54 -9.00 0.21 -2.10
C CYS A 54 -9.56 0.55 -0.72
N ILE A 55 -8.82 0.24 0.35
CA ILE A 55 -9.22 0.56 1.73
C ILE A 55 -9.39 2.07 1.91
N LYS A 56 -8.43 2.88 1.44
CA LYS A 56 -8.49 4.35 1.53
C LYS A 56 -9.69 4.94 0.79
N ASN A 57 -10.12 4.31 -0.29
CA ASN A 57 -11.27 4.75 -1.10
C ASN A 57 -12.59 4.06 -0.71
N GLY A 58 -12.63 3.28 0.37
CA GLY A 58 -13.84 2.57 0.81
C GLY A 58 -14.33 1.50 -0.18
N GLN A 59 -13.44 0.98 -1.03
CA GLN A 59 -13.78 0.01 -2.06
C GLN A 59 -13.70 -1.43 -1.55
N ASN A 60 -14.50 -2.32 -2.15
CA ASN A 60 -14.38 -3.75 -1.91
C ASN A 60 -13.09 -4.29 -2.56
N ILE A 61 -12.16 -4.76 -1.71
CA ILE A 61 -10.84 -5.25 -2.12
C ILE A 61 -10.96 -6.42 -3.10
N PHE A 62 -11.84 -7.40 -2.81
CA PHE A 62 -11.99 -8.58 -3.65
C PHE A 62 -12.58 -8.22 -5.03
N GLY A 63 -13.57 -7.32 -5.05
CA GLY A 63 -14.13 -6.78 -6.27
C GLY A 63 -13.08 -6.08 -7.14
N ALA A 64 -12.21 -5.26 -6.52
CA ALA A 64 -11.12 -4.61 -7.23
C ALA A 64 -10.15 -5.61 -7.86
N PHE A 65 -9.72 -6.64 -7.11
CA PHE A 65 -8.86 -7.69 -7.66
C PHE A 65 -9.54 -8.49 -8.77
N LYS A 66 -10.83 -8.77 -8.66
CA LYS A 66 -11.60 -9.44 -9.72
C LYS A 66 -11.60 -8.61 -11.00
N THR A 67 -11.83 -7.30 -10.89
CA THR A 67 -11.77 -6.39 -12.05
C THR A 67 -10.38 -6.38 -12.66
N ILE A 68 -9.32 -6.24 -11.85
CA ILE A 68 -7.92 -6.24 -12.32
C ILE A 68 -7.56 -7.54 -13.02
N ALA A 69 -8.04 -8.69 -12.53
CA ALA A 69 -7.76 -9.99 -13.16
C ALA A 69 -8.42 -10.16 -14.53
N ILE A 70 -9.51 -9.44 -14.80
CA ILE A 70 -10.26 -9.51 -16.08
C ILE A 70 -9.73 -8.47 -17.08
N LEU A 71 -9.07 -7.40 -16.61
CA LEU A 71 -8.42 -6.43 -17.48
C LEU A 71 -7.37 -7.13 -18.35
N LYS A 72 -7.61 -7.17 -19.66
CA LYS A 72 -6.57 -7.52 -20.61
C LYS A 72 -5.64 -6.33 -20.77
N PRO A 73 -4.31 -6.52 -20.75
CA PRO A 73 -3.42 -5.49 -21.25
C PRO A 73 -3.75 -5.26 -22.73
N GLU A 74 -3.90 -3.99 -23.10
CA GLU A 74 -3.98 -3.58 -24.52
C GLU A 74 -2.70 -3.94 -25.28
#